data_AF-A0A7S3GU94-F1
#
_entry.id   AF-A0A7S3GU94-F1
#
_cell.length_a   1.000
_cell.length_b   1.000
_cell.length_c   1.000
_cell.angle_alpha   90.00
_cell.angle_beta   90.00
_cell.angle_gamma   90.00
#
_symmetry.space_group_name_H-M   'P 1'
#
loop_
_entity.id
_entity.type
_entity.pdbx_description
1 polymer ?
#
loop_
_entity_poly.entity_id
_entity_poly.type
_entity_poly.pdbx_seq_one_letter_code
_entity_poly.pdbx_strand_id
1 'polypeptide(L)'
;EKAKEKMPWMRNRRLKIQHDGARPHTAGGLEDEVHATASTEGWHITMVRQRAQSPDLNVMDLGLFHSLKVQVIQLKDGAHNIDELIQKVRVVYQQYSRDTLDQIWGHQVACWTEIMRAMGSNQYKAPHHGGTVSRKEEGSAVNLSIDADAYNAAVDYVYG
;
A
#
# COMPACT_ATOMS: atom_id res chain seq x y z
N GLU A 1 -7.03 18.84 -5.19
CA GLU A 1 -5.77 19.49 -5.64
C GLU A 1 -4.52 18.60 -5.65
N LYS A 2 -3.96 18.13 -4.53
CA LYS A 2 -2.68 17.39 -4.53
C LYS A 2 -2.67 16.09 -5.36
N ALA A 3 -3.74 15.30 -5.32
CA ALA A 3 -3.85 14.10 -6.16
C ALA A 3 -3.83 14.43 -7.66
N LYS A 4 -4.45 15.56 -8.05
CA LYS A 4 -4.45 16.06 -9.43
C LYS A 4 -3.04 16.45 -9.88
N GLU A 5 -2.29 17.13 -9.00
CA GLU A 5 -0.89 17.53 -9.22
C GLU A 5 0.04 16.32 -9.33
N LYS A 6 -0.09 15.34 -8.44
CA LYS A 6 0.87 14.22 -8.32
C LYS A 6 0.59 13.05 -9.24
N MET A 7 -0.67 12.85 -9.64
CA MET A 7 -1.09 11.69 -10.42
C MET A 7 -1.96 12.06 -11.64
N PRO A 8 -1.56 13.02 -12.49
CA PRO A 8 -2.37 13.51 -13.61
C PRO A 8 -2.84 12.40 -14.58
N TRP A 9 -2.10 11.30 -14.67
CA TRP A 9 -2.44 10.12 -15.49
C TRP A 9 -3.64 9.32 -14.97
N MET A 10 -4.13 9.59 -13.76
CA MET A 10 -5.31 8.95 -13.18
C MET A 10 -6.63 9.64 -13.55
N ARG A 11 -6.59 10.70 -14.36
CA ARG A 11 -7.82 11.33 -14.87
C ARG A 11 -8.65 10.32 -15.67
N ASN A 12 -9.97 10.36 -15.47
CA ASN A 12 -10.97 9.43 -15.98
C ASN A 12 -10.76 7.98 -15.52
N ARG A 13 -9.95 7.74 -14.49
CA ARG A 13 -9.74 6.44 -13.85
C ARG A 13 -10.20 6.49 -12.40
N ARG A 14 -10.54 5.32 -11.85
CA ARG A 14 -10.85 5.17 -10.43
C ARG A 14 -9.55 5.09 -9.64
N LEU A 15 -9.38 5.99 -8.67
CA LEU A 15 -8.28 5.99 -7.73
C LEU A 15 -8.82 5.63 -6.34
N LYS A 16 -8.27 4.57 -5.74
CA LYS A 16 -8.55 4.24 -4.34
C LYS A 16 -7.37 4.66 -3.49
N ILE A 17 -7.61 5.42 -2.44
CA ILE A 17 -6.61 5.77 -1.44
C ILE A 17 -6.95 5.00 -0.18
N GLN A 18 -6.05 4.12 0.24
CA GLN A 18 -6.22 3.37 1.48
C GLN A 18 -5.53 4.11 2.63
N HIS A 19 -6.14 4.09 3.81
CA HIS A 19 -5.52 4.57 5.06
C HIS A 19 -6.02 3.76 6.26
N ASP A 20 -5.34 3.90 7.39
CA ASP A 20 -5.76 3.28 8.65
C ASP A 20 -7.01 3.99 9.24
N GLY A 21 -7.65 3.32 10.19
CA GLY A 21 -8.83 3.87 10.89
C GLY A 21 -8.50 4.82 12.04
N ALA A 22 -7.28 5.36 12.16
CA ALA A 22 -6.90 6.19 13.29
C ALA A 22 -7.79 7.44 13.38
N ARG A 23 -8.18 7.83 14.61
CA ARG A 23 -9.11 8.95 14.85
C ARG A 23 -8.71 10.26 14.15
N PRO A 24 -7.43 10.67 14.10
CA PRO A 24 -7.04 11.88 13.38
C PRO A 24 -7.33 11.82 11.87
N HIS A 25 -7.36 10.63 11.27
CA HIS A 25 -7.64 10.45 9.85
C HIS A 25 -9.15 10.34 9.54
N THR A 26 -9.95 9.90 10.52
CA THR A 26 -11.40 9.64 10.35
C THR A 26 -12.29 10.72 10.96
N ALA A 27 -11.74 11.60 11.80
CA ALA A 27 -12.48 12.69 12.43
C ALA A 27 -12.74 13.84 11.45
N GLY A 28 -13.82 14.58 11.70
CA GLY A 28 -14.09 15.86 11.03
C GLY A 28 -14.60 15.77 9.59
N GLY A 29 -15.00 14.60 9.11
CA GLY A 29 -15.58 14.45 7.76
C GLY A 29 -14.56 14.60 6.63
N LEU A 30 -13.26 14.46 6.91
CA LEU A 30 -12.19 14.60 5.93
C LEU A 30 -12.37 13.66 4.72
N GLU A 31 -12.82 12.43 4.97
CA GLU A 31 -13.12 11.49 3.88
C GLU A 31 -14.26 11.99 3.00
N ASP A 32 -15.36 12.48 3.60
CA ASP A 32 -16.50 13.02 2.88
C ASP A 32 -16.08 14.25 2.05
N GLU A 33 -15.22 15.11 2.59
CA GLU A 33 -14.66 16.26 1.89
C GLU A 33 -13.80 15.84 0.68
N VAL A 34 -12.93 14.84 0.86
CA VAL A 34 -12.14 14.26 -0.23
C VAL A 34 -13.06 13.66 -1.29
N HIS A 35 -14.08 12.90 -0.90
CA HIS A 35 -15.05 12.32 -1.83
C HIS A 35 -15.80 13.38 -2.64
N ALA A 36 -16.25 14.45 -1.99
CA ALA A 36 -16.99 15.54 -2.62
C ALA A 36 -16.12 16.34 -3.62
N THR A 37 -14.88 16.67 -3.24
CA THR A 37 -13.99 17.46 -4.09
C THR A 37 -13.36 16.64 -5.22
N ALA A 38 -13.16 15.35 -5.01
CA ALA A 38 -12.43 14.50 -5.93
C ALA A 38 -13.30 13.73 -6.94
N SER A 39 -14.60 13.99 -6.97
CA SER A 39 -15.56 13.44 -7.94
C SER A 39 -15.90 14.41 -9.09
N THR A 40 -15.06 15.42 -9.29
CA THR A 40 -15.24 16.49 -10.28
C THR A 40 -14.22 16.41 -11.41
N GLU A 41 -14.54 16.93 -12.59
CA GLU A 41 -13.59 17.11 -13.71
C GLU A 41 -12.94 15.83 -14.27
N GLY A 42 -13.63 14.69 -14.12
CA GLY A 42 -13.14 13.37 -14.53
C GLY A 42 -12.24 12.70 -13.49
N TRP A 43 -12.14 13.25 -12.27
CA TRP A 43 -11.51 12.56 -11.16
C TRP A 43 -12.54 11.69 -10.44
N HIS A 44 -12.13 10.47 -10.07
CA HIS A 44 -12.95 9.51 -9.34
C HIS A 44 -12.11 8.93 -8.20
N ILE A 45 -11.93 9.71 -7.13
CA ILE A 45 -11.14 9.29 -5.96
C ILE A 45 -12.06 8.81 -4.86
N THR A 46 -11.74 7.66 -4.27
CA THR A 46 -12.43 7.14 -3.11
C THR A 46 -11.45 6.79 -1.99
N MET A 47 -11.75 7.25 -0.78
CA MET A 47 -11.02 6.83 0.42
C MET A 47 -11.51 5.44 0.85
N VAL A 48 -10.59 4.60 1.29
CA VAL A 48 -10.87 3.24 1.77
C VAL A 48 -10.17 3.05 3.11
N ARG A 49 -10.97 2.84 4.16
CA ARG A 49 -10.43 2.49 5.46
C ARG A 49 -10.03 1.02 5.48
N GLN A 50 -8.83 0.76 5.97
CA GLN A 50 -8.41 -0.58 6.37
C GLN A 50 -9.25 -1.07 7.56
N ARG A 51 -9.41 -2.39 7.69
CA ARG A 51 -10.04 -2.97 8.89
C ARG A 51 -9.18 -2.70 10.13
N ALA A 52 -9.85 -2.54 11.28
CA ALA A 52 -9.16 -2.33 12.55
C ALA A 52 -8.27 -3.54 12.90
N GLN A 53 -7.10 -3.28 13.49
CA GLN A 53 -6.15 -4.30 13.97
C GLN A 53 -5.58 -5.23 12.89
N SER A 54 -5.56 -4.81 11.62
CA SER A 54 -5.03 -5.63 10.52
C SER A 54 -3.86 -4.94 9.82
N PRO A 55 -2.76 -4.55 10.50
CA PRO A 55 -1.67 -3.72 9.94
C PRO A 55 -1.04 -4.32 8.67
N ASP A 56 -1.10 -5.63 8.53
CA ASP A 56 -0.71 -6.42 7.37
C ASP A 56 -1.53 -6.14 6.10
N LEU A 57 -2.65 -5.43 6.22
CA LEU A 57 -3.48 -4.96 5.11
C LEU A 57 -3.17 -3.51 4.67
N ASN A 58 -2.19 -2.85 5.29
CA ASN A 58 -1.70 -1.53 4.89
C ASN A 58 -0.29 -1.66 4.35
N VAL A 59 -0.14 -1.43 3.05
CA VAL A 59 1.13 -1.54 2.33
C VAL A 59 2.24 -0.64 2.94
N MET A 60 1.85 0.49 3.54
CA MET A 60 2.79 1.41 4.17
C MET A 60 3.41 0.80 5.42
N ASP A 61 2.59 0.20 6.29
CA ASP A 61 3.01 -0.46 7.52
C ASP A 61 3.69 -1.80 7.24
N LEU A 62 3.13 -2.57 6.30
CA LEU A 62 3.60 -3.90 5.93
C LEU A 62 5.03 -3.87 5.37
N GLY A 63 5.37 -2.89 4.53
CA GLY A 63 6.64 -2.91 3.81
C GLY A 63 7.35 -1.58 3.66
N LEU A 64 6.64 -0.49 3.34
CA LEU A 64 7.32 0.75 2.95
C LEU A 64 8.09 1.39 4.11
N PHE A 65 7.46 1.59 5.28
CA PHE A 65 8.12 2.24 6.40
C PHE A 65 9.31 1.43 6.93
N HIS A 66 9.17 0.11 7.01
CA HIS A 66 10.26 -0.77 7.39
C HIS A 66 11.43 -0.67 6.39
N SER A 67 11.14 -0.76 5.10
CA SER A 67 12.17 -0.70 4.06
C SER A 67 12.85 0.67 3.97
N LEU A 68 12.11 1.77 4.09
CA LEU A 68 12.69 3.12 4.19
C LEU A 68 13.61 3.25 5.40
N LYS A 69 13.18 2.77 6.56
CA LYS A 69 13.99 2.78 7.79
C LYS A 69 15.30 2.02 7.58
N VAL A 70 15.25 0.81 7.00
CA VAL A 70 16.44 0.00 6.73
C VAL A 70 17.41 0.75 5.81
N GLN A 71 16.92 1.35 4.72
CA GLN A 71 17.76 2.11 3.79
C GLN A 71 18.35 3.37 4.42
N VAL A 72 17.61 4.07 5.28
CA VAL A 72 18.13 5.21 6.04
C VAL A 72 19.22 4.78 7.01
N ILE A 73 19.06 3.63 7.69
CA ILE A 73 20.09 3.07 8.60
C ILE A 73 21.36 2.67 7.84
N GLN A 74 21.22 2.24 6.58
CA GLN A 74 22.36 1.85 5.73
C GLN A 74 23.19 3.05 5.21
N LEU A 75 22.71 4.28 5.39
CA LEU A 75 23.53 5.45 5.11
C LEU A 75 24.72 5.46 6.07
N LYS A 76 25.94 5.58 5.52
CA LYS A 76 27.21 5.46 6.26
C LYS A 76 27.43 6.47 7.38
N ASP A 77 26.53 7.44 7.49
CA ASP A 77 26.55 8.51 8.46
C ASP A 77 25.18 8.51 9.15
N GLY A 78 25.15 8.34 10.47
CA GLY A 78 23.91 8.32 11.25
C GLY A 78 23.22 9.68 11.25
N ALA A 79 21.99 9.76 11.75
CA ALA A 79 21.37 11.04 12.07
C ALA A 79 21.60 11.36 13.56
N HIS A 80 22.06 12.57 13.85
CA HIS A 80 22.34 13.05 15.20
C HIS A 80 21.24 13.96 15.75
N ASN A 81 20.32 14.40 14.89
CA ASN A 81 19.16 15.22 15.25
C ASN A 81 17.99 14.96 14.28
N ILE A 82 16.84 15.57 14.58
CA ILE A 82 15.60 15.39 13.82
C ILE A 82 15.74 15.94 12.38
N ASP A 83 16.42 17.07 12.19
CA ASP A 83 16.57 17.68 10.87
C ASP A 83 17.42 16.80 9.92
N GLU A 84 18.51 16.24 10.44
CA GLU A 84 19.34 15.27 9.72
C GLU A 84 18.55 14.00 9.38
N LEU A 85 17.72 13.50 10.31
CA LEU A 85 16.86 12.35 10.05
C LEU A 85 15.86 12.66 8.92
N ILE A 86 15.20 13.83 8.96
CA ILE A 86 14.27 14.27 7.91
C ILE A 86 14.99 14.34 6.56
N GLN A 87 16.19 14.91 6.53
CA GLN A 87 16.96 15.04 5.29
C GLN A 87 17.36 13.67 4.73
N LYS A 88 17.82 12.75 5.57
CA LYS A 88 18.18 11.38 5.15
C LYS A 88 16.98 10.61 4.64
N VAL A 89 15.82 10.70 5.31
CA VAL A 89 14.56 10.11 4.83
C VAL A 89 14.18 10.68 3.46
N ARG A 90 14.30 12.00 3.26
CA ARG A 90 14.01 12.64 1.95
C ARG A 90 14.93 12.13 0.84
N VAL A 91 16.23 12.01 1.10
CA VAL A 91 17.21 11.48 0.13
C VAL A 91 16.85 10.05 -0.27
N VAL A 92 16.63 9.17 0.71
CA VAL A 92 16.26 7.77 0.46
C VAL A 92 14.93 7.69 -0.30
N TYR A 93 13.93 8.48 0.10
CA TYR A 93 12.63 8.50 -0.57
C TYR A 93 12.71 8.95 -2.04
N GLN A 94 13.53 9.96 -2.33
CA GLN A 94 13.73 10.45 -3.71
C GLN A 94 14.46 9.45 -4.60
N GLN A 95 15.34 8.64 -4.01
CA GLN A 95 16.13 7.61 -4.70
C GLN A 95 15.49 6.22 -4.63
N TYR A 96 14.28 6.13 -4.07
CA TYR A 96 13.66 4.86 -3.76
C TYR A 96 13.36 4.05 -5.03
N SER A 97 13.86 2.82 -5.08
CA SER A 97 13.76 1.98 -6.27
C SER A 97 12.31 1.57 -6.56
N ARG A 98 11.92 1.66 -7.84
CA ARG A 98 10.65 1.12 -8.33
C ARG A 98 10.56 -0.39 -8.10
N ASP A 99 11.66 -1.11 -8.26
CA ASP A 99 11.70 -2.56 -8.03
C ASP A 99 11.40 -2.88 -6.57
N THR A 100 11.92 -2.10 -5.63
CA THR A 100 11.62 -2.27 -4.20
C THR A 100 10.14 -2.01 -3.91
N LEU A 101 9.53 -1.00 -4.54
CA LEU A 101 8.08 -0.75 -4.42
C LEU A 101 7.27 -1.91 -4.98
N ASP A 102 7.64 -2.42 -6.16
CA ASP A 102 7.00 -3.58 -6.77
C ASP A 102 7.07 -4.81 -5.84
N GLN A 103 8.23 -5.09 -5.24
CA GLN A 103 8.36 -6.18 -4.26
C GLN A 103 7.46 -6.01 -3.04
N ILE A 104 7.31 -4.79 -2.53
CA ILE A 104 6.40 -4.48 -1.41
C ILE A 104 4.94 -4.76 -1.82
N TRP A 105 4.53 -4.33 -3.01
CA TRP A 105 3.19 -4.63 -3.53
C TRP A 105 2.97 -6.14 -3.76
N GLY A 106 3.98 -6.84 -4.28
CA GLY A 106 3.94 -8.28 -4.44
C GLY A 106 3.81 -9.01 -3.10
N HIS A 107 4.50 -8.53 -2.07
CA HIS A 107 4.38 -9.07 -0.72
C HIS A 107 2.97 -8.84 -0.14
N GLN A 108 2.37 -7.67 -0.38
CA GLN A 108 1.00 -7.38 0.02
C GLN A 108 -0.03 -8.36 -0.58
N VAL A 109 0.07 -8.64 -1.89
CA VAL A 109 -0.81 -9.59 -2.58
C VAL A 109 -0.61 -11.03 -2.08
N ALA A 110 0.63 -11.41 -1.78
CA ALA A 110 0.93 -12.70 -1.18
C ALA A 110 0.30 -12.83 0.23
N CYS A 111 0.40 -11.80 1.08
CA CYS A 111 -0.28 -11.78 2.38
C CYS A 111 -1.80 -11.91 2.24
N TRP A 112 -2.41 -11.17 1.30
CA TRP A 112 -3.86 -11.31 1.03
C TRP A 112 -4.24 -12.74 0.66
N THR A 113 -3.45 -13.39 -0.18
CA THR A 113 -3.68 -14.78 -0.59
C THR A 113 -3.66 -15.73 0.59
N GLU A 114 -2.68 -15.60 1.48
CA GLU A 114 -2.59 -16.43 2.69
C GLU A 114 -3.73 -16.15 3.68
N ILE A 115 -4.16 -14.89 3.82
CA ILE A 115 -5.34 -14.52 4.62
C ILE A 115 -6.61 -15.17 4.05
N MET A 116 -6.79 -15.14 2.73
CA MET A 116 -7.93 -15.79 2.07
C MET A 116 -7.91 -17.30 2.26
N ARG A 117 -6.75 -17.94 2.13
CA ARG A 117 -6.57 -19.38 2.44
C ARG A 117 -6.87 -19.72 3.89
N ALA A 118 -6.61 -18.78 4.80
CA ALA A 118 -6.94 -18.89 6.22
C ALA A 118 -8.36 -18.40 6.57
N MET A 119 -9.23 -18.17 5.57
CA MET A 119 -10.62 -17.72 5.73
C MET A 119 -10.77 -16.44 6.58
N GLY A 120 -9.84 -15.50 6.40
CA GLY A 120 -9.84 -14.22 7.12
C GLY A 120 -9.23 -14.27 8.52
N SER A 121 -8.63 -15.40 8.92
CA SER A 121 -7.90 -15.51 10.18
C SER A 121 -6.61 -14.70 10.16
N ASN A 122 -6.28 -14.07 11.30
CA ASN A 122 -4.98 -13.43 11.53
C ASN A 122 -3.86 -14.46 11.79
N GLN A 123 -4.20 -15.74 11.92
CA GLN A 123 -3.24 -16.84 12.11
C GLN A 123 -2.85 -17.45 10.77
N TYR A 124 -2.20 -16.66 9.92
CA TYR A 124 -1.61 -17.14 8.68
C TYR A 124 -0.08 -17.01 8.74
N LYS A 125 0.61 -17.82 7.95
CA LYS A 125 2.06 -17.73 7.83
C LYS A 125 2.40 -16.64 6.83
N ALA A 126 3.00 -15.55 7.30
CA ALA A 126 3.46 -14.49 6.40
C ALA A 126 4.41 -15.07 5.33
N PRO A 127 4.19 -14.75 4.05
CA PRO A 127 5.01 -15.26 2.96
C PRO A 127 6.44 -14.74 3.05
N HIS A 128 7.43 -15.63 2.89
CA HIS A 128 8.84 -15.26 3.02
C HIS A 128 9.40 -14.46 1.82
N HIS A 129 8.77 -14.54 0.64
CA HIS A 129 9.18 -13.82 -0.57
C HIS A 129 8.00 -13.03 -1.12
N GLY A 130 8.27 -11.81 -1.62
CA GLY A 130 7.31 -11.02 -2.38
C GLY A 130 6.89 -11.76 -3.66
N GLY A 131 5.71 -11.44 -4.19
CA GLY A 131 5.06 -12.13 -5.30
C GLY A 131 5.99 -12.50 -6.48
N THR A 132 5.62 -13.56 -7.20
CA THR A 132 6.41 -14.15 -8.29
C THR A 132 6.95 -13.08 -9.24
N VAL A 133 8.26 -13.01 -9.39
CA VAL A 133 8.92 -12.06 -10.31
C VAL A 133 8.44 -12.34 -11.72
N SER A 134 7.78 -11.36 -12.33
CA SER A 134 7.46 -11.36 -13.75
C SER A 134 8.27 -10.25 -14.40
N ARG A 135 9.41 -10.59 -15.01
CA ARG A 135 10.19 -9.61 -15.79
C ARG A 135 9.41 -9.27 -17.05
N LYS A 136 8.55 -8.26 -16.98
CA LYS A 136 7.92 -7.64 -18.14
C LYS A 136 8.74 -6.40 -18.51
N GLU A 137 8.90 -6.13 -19.81
CA GLU A 137 9.55 -4.90 -20.30
C GLU A 137 8.73 -3.64 -19.96
N GLU A 138 7.41 -3.80 -19.75
CA GLU A 138 6.49 -2.76 -19.31
C GLU A 138 5.57 -3.28 -18.19
N GLY A 139 5.37 -2.48 -17.13
CA GLY A 139 4.52 -2.82 -15.99
C GLY A 139 5.30 -3.15 -14.71
N SER A 140 4.62 -3.74 -13.72
CA SER A 140 5.25 -4.12 -12.44
C SER A 140 6.19 -5.33 -12.64
N ALA A 141 7.33 -5.32 -11.95
CA ALA A 141 8.30 -6.41 -11.96
C ALA A 141 7.83 -7.68 -11.22
N VAL A 142 6.67 -7.61 -10.55
CA VAL A 142 6.06 -8.74 -9.83
C VAL A 142 4.67 -9.05 -10.35
N ASN A 143 4.24 -10.29 -10.17
CA ASN A 143 2.87 -10.68 -10.41
C ASN A 143 1.98 -10.19 -9.26
N LEU A 144 1.05 -9.28 -9.59
CA LEU A 144 0.05 -8.73 -8.67
C LEU A 144 -1.33 -9.42 -8.81
N SER A 145 -1.41 -10.55 -9.51
CA SER A 145 -2.65 -11.33 -9.61
C SER A 145 -3.00 -11.97 -8.27
N ILE A 146 -4.28 -11.91 -7.91
CA ILE A 146 -4.84 -12.66 -6.78
C ILE A 146 -5.12 -14.09 -7.24
N ASP A 147 -4.83 -15.07 -6.38
CA ASP A 147 -5.23 -16.47 -6.55
C ASP A 147 -6.76 -16.58 -6.57
N ALA A 148 -7.31 -16.91 -7.75
CA ALA A 148 -8.75 -16.93 -7.97
C ALA A 148 -9.45 -18.01 -7.14
N ASP A 149 -8.82 -19.16 -6.92
CA ASP A 149 -9.40 -20.26 -6.15
C ASP A 149 -9.47 -19.88 -4.67
N ALA A 150 -8.39 -19.30 -4.14
CA ALA A 150 -8.37 -18.78 -2.78
C ALA A 150 -9.42 -17.67 -2.58
N TYR A 151 -9.56 -16.76 -3.56
CA TYR A 151 -10.57 -15.71 -3.52
C TYR A 151 -11.99 -16.29 -3.52
N ASN A 152 -12.30 -17.17 -4.47
CA ASN A 152 -13.64 -17.74 -4.60
C ASN A 152 -14.03 -18.56 -3.35
N ALA A 153 -13.10 -19.34 -2.80
CA ALA A 153 -13.34 -20.11 -1.57
C ALA A 153 -13.60 -19.18 -0.36
N ALA A 154 -12.85 -18.08 -0.23
CA ALA A 154 -13.07 -17.11 0.84
C ALA A 154 -14.40 -16.36 0.68
N VAL A 155 -14.80 -16.03 -0.56
CA VAL A 155 -16.10 -15.40 -0.85
C VAL A 155 -17.25 -16.35 -0.48
N ASP A 156 -17.17 -17.61 -0.90
CA ASP A 156 -18.15 -18.64 -0.58
C ASP A 156 -18.27 -18.84 0.94
N TYR A 157 -17.15 -18.90 1.67
CA TYR A 157 -17.18 -19.00 3.12
C TYR A 157 -17.88 -17.82 3.83
N VAL A 158 -17.78 -16.60 3.28
CA VAL A 158 -18.35 -15.40 3.90
C VAL A 158 -19.81 -15.17 3.50
N TYR A 159 -20.19 -15.54 2.27
CA TYR A 159 -21.46 -15.15 1.65
C TYR A 159 -22.32 -16.30 1.11
N GLY A 160 -21.79 -17.52 1.02
CA GLY A 160 -22.50 -18.74 0.65
C GLY A 160 -23.24 -19.35 1.83
#